data_AF-A0A7W5VF23-F1
#
_entry.id   AF-A0A7W5VF23-F1
#
_cell.length_a   1.000
_cell.length_b   1.000
_cell.length_c   1.000
_cell.angle_alpha   90.00
_cell.angle_beta   90.00
_cell.angle_gamma   90.00
#
_symmetry.space_group_name_H-M   'P 1'
#
loop_
_entity.id
_entity.type
_entity.pdbx_description
1 polymer ?
#
loop_
_entity_poly.entity_id
_entity_poly.type
_entity_poly.pdbx_seq_one_letter_code
_entity_poly.pdbx_strand_id
1 'polypeptide(L)'
;MEALARRLVPDDLWAVASTLVPEPRPRPQGGGRAAADARQVMVAVVYVVTSGCAWQHLPHSFGVTVPTAHRWFARWSRAELWRNLHEATASDPALAEWTRVIRDCAARRHYD
;
A
#
# COMPACT_ATOMS: atom_id res chain seq x y z
N MET A 1 -1.33 2.15 -16.69
CA MET A 1 -1.13 2.04 -15.22
C MET A 1 -2.43 1.76 -14.47
N GLU A 2 -3.54 2.38 -14.85
CA GLU A 2 -4.82 2.28 -14.12
C GLU A 2 -5.36 0.84 -13.94
N ALA A 3 -5.29 0.00 -14.97
CA ALA A 3 -5.73 -1.41 -14.86
C ALA A 3 -4.87 -2.22 -13.86
N LEU A 4 -3.55 -2.00 -13.85
CA LEU A 4 -2.65 -2.62 -12.87
C LEU A 4 -2.94 -2.10 -11.46
N ALA A 5 -3.19 -0.80 -11.32
CA ALA A 5 -3.54 -0.19 -10.04
C ALA A 5 -4.81 -0.80 -9.46
N ARG A 6 -5.87 -0.95 -10.25
CA ARG A 6 -7.13 -1.60 -9.83
C ARG A 6 -6.95 -3.10 -9.52
N ARG A 7 -6.00 -3.79 -10.17
CA ARG A 7 -5.71 -5.19 -9.85
C ARG A 7 -4.94 -5.35 -8.54
N LEU A 8 -3.96 -4.48 -8.28
CA LEU A 8 -3.15 -4.54 -7.06
C LEU A 8 -3.90 -4.01 -5.85
N VAL A 9 -4.62 -2.90 -6.04
CA VAL A 9 -5.45 -2.26 -5.03
C VAL A 9 -6.83 -1.98 -5.62
N PRO A 10 -7.73 -2.99 -5.63
CA PRO A 10 -9.12 -2.83 -6.03
C PRO A 10 -9.82 -1.71 -5.26
N ASP A 11 -10.91 -1.19 -5.80
CA ASP A 11 -11.67 -0.10 -5.16
C ASP A 11 -12.17 -0.51 -3.77
N ASP A 12 -12.66 -1.74 -3.62
CA ASP A 12 -13.13 -2.27 -2.34
C ASP A 12 -11.99 -2.45 -1.34
N LEU A 13 -10.83 -2.92 -1.80
CA LEU A 13 -9.64 -2.99 -0.94
C LEU A 13 -9.20 -1.59 -0.51
N TRP A 14 -9.22 -0.62 -1.42
CA TRP A 14 -8.88 0.76 -1.10
C TRP A 14 -9.88 1.37 -0.12
N ALA A 15 -11.17 1.09 -0.26
CA ALA A 15 -12.19 1.56 0.67
C ALA A 15 -11.86 1.14 2.11
N VAL A 16 -11.48 -0.12 2.33
CA VAL A 16 -11.03 -0.61 3.63
C VAL A 16 -9.69 -0.01 4.04
N ALA A 17 -8.68 -0.04 3.15
CA ALA A 17 -7.34 0.42 3.48
C ALA A 17 -7.29 1.90 3.85
N SER A 18 -8.10 2.74 3.18
CA SER A 18 -8.14 4.18 3.41
C SER A 18 -8.59 4.57 4.82
N THR A 19 -9.36 3.72 5.51
CA THR A 19 -9.77 3.94 6.90
C THR A 19 -8.69 3.54 7.91
N LEU A 20 -7.77 2.66 7.50
CA LEU A 20 -6.69 2.13 8.33
C LEU A 20 -5.37 2.88 8.13
N VAL A 21 -5.18 3.53 6.99
CA VAL A 21 -3.96 4.30 6.69
C VAL A 21 -3.88 5.48 7.64
N PRO A 22 -2.82 5.57 8.47
CA PRO A 22 -2.67 6.70 9.38
C PRO A 22 -2.53 7.98 8.57
N GLU A 23 -3.29 9.00 8.95
CA GLU A 23 -3.39 10.27 8.23
C GLU A 23 -1.97 10.84 7.97
N PRO A 24 -1.66 11.29 6.74
CA PRO A 24 -0.41 11.97 6.47
C PRO A 24 -0.33 13.19 7.38
N ARG A 25 0.80 13.40 8.08
CA ARG A 25 1.01 14.67 8.79
C ARG A 25 0.75 15.82 7.82
N PRO A 26 -0.06 16.82 8.21
CA PRO A 26 -0.35 17.95 7.34
C PRO A 26 0.98 18.61 6.96
N ARG A 27 1.23 18.74 5.66
CA ARG A 27 2.34 19.56 5.17
C ARG A 27 1.94 21.02 5.40
N PRO A 28 2.83 21.88 5.92
CA PRO A 28 2.54 23.31 6.09
C PRO A 28 2.21 24.02 4.75
N GLN A 29 2.60 23.41 3.63
CA GLN A 29 2.29 23.90 2.29
C GLN A 29 1.00 23.22 1.81
N GLY A 30 -0.13 23.86 2.07
CA GLY A 30 -1.46 23.41 1.64
C GLY A 30 -1.51 23.17 0.14
N GLY A 31 -1.84 21.94 -0.26
CA GLY A 31 -1.95 21.53 -1.65
C GLY A 31 -2.77 20.26 -1.76
N GLY A 32 -4.06 20.43 -2.06
CA GLY A 32 -5.03 19.34 -2.14
C GLY A 32 -4.72 18.35 -3.28
N ARG A 33 -4.31 17.14 -2.90
CA ARG A 33 -4.56 15.86 -3.61
C ARG A 33 -4.21 14.65 -2.71
N ALA A 34 -4.67 14.65 -1.46
CA ALA A 34 -4.24 13.68 -0.45
C ALA A 34 -4.68 12.23 -0.72
N ALA A 35 -5.88 12.01 -1.29
CA ALA A 35 -6.42 10.66 -1.48
C ALA A 35 -5.77 9.89 -2.65
N ALA A 36 -5.54 10.56 -3.79
CA ALA A 36 -4.88 9.95 -4.94
C ALA A 36 -3.39 9.65 -4.65
N ASP A 37 -2.71 10.52 -3.90
CA ASP A 37 -1.32 10.29 -3.47
C ASP A 37 -1.22 9.04 -2.59
N ALA A 38 -2.12 8.87 -1.61
CA ALA A 38 -2.11 7.72 -0.71
C ALA A 38 -2.39 6.38 -1.42
N ARG A 39 -3.39 6.32 -2.31
CA ARG A 39 -3.69 5.09 -3.07
C ARG A 39 -2.56 4.76 -4.04
N GLN A 40 -2.01 5.77 -4.70
CA GLN A 40 -0.92 5.57 -5.66
C GLN A 40 0.35 5.06 -4.97
N VAL A 41 0.67 5.58 -3.78
CA VAL A 41 1.71 5.03 -2.92
C VAL A 41 1.40 3.59 -2.52
N MET A 42 0.14 3.28 -2.15
CA MET A 42 -0.24 1.92 -1.78
C MET A 42 -0.06 0.94 -2.93
N VAL A 43 -0.51 1.33 -4.13
CA VAL A 43 -0.33 0.56 -5.37
C VAL A 43 1.15 0.29 -5.65
N ALA A 44 2.02 1.29 -5.49
CA ALA A 44 3.46 1.14 -5.66
C ALA A 44 4.07 0.19 -4.60
N VAL A 45 3.67 0.32 -3.34
CA VAL A 45 4.14 -0.56 -2.25
C VAL A 45 3.66 -1.99 -2.47
N VAL A 46 2.37 -2.20 -2.76
CA VAL A 46 1.78 -3.52 -3.02
C VAL A 46 2.48 -4.19 -4.21
N TYR A 47 2.79 -3.44 -5.27
CA TYR A 47 3.57 -3.95 -6.40
C TYR A 47 4.93 -4.50 -5.93
N VAL A 48 5.72 -3.70 -5.21
CA VAL A 48 7.06 -4.11 -4.77
C VAL A 48 6.98 -5.32 -3.83
N VAL A 49 6.09 -5.30 -2.83
CA VAL A 49 6.02 -6.39 -1.84
C VAL A 49 5.59 -7.70 -2.48
N THR A 50 4.57 -7.68 -3.35
CA THR A 50 4.03 -8.91 -3.97
C THR A 50 4.88 -9.43 -5.13
N SER A 51 5.58 -8.56 -5.86
CA SER A 51 6.49 -8.99 -6.94
C SER A 51 7.85 -9.49 -6.44
N GLY A 52 8.24 -9.18 -5.20
CA GLY A 52 9.56 -9.53 -4.69
C GLY A 52 10.73 -8.71 -5.27
N CYS A 53 10.47 -7.71 -6.14
CA CYS A 53 11.55 -6.94 -6.75
C CYS A 53 12.28 -6.04 -5.74
N ALA A 54 13.55 -5.70 -6.01
CA ALA A 54 14.25 -4.69 -5.23
C ALA A 54 13.51 -3.33 -5.30
N TRP A 55 13.57 -2.53 -4.24
CA TRP A 55 12.93 -1.21 -4.21
C TRP A 55 13.42 -0.30 -5.34
N GLN A 56 14.70 -0.39 -5.69
CA GLN A 56 15.33 0.33 -6.81
C GLN A 56 14.74 -0.03 -8.19
N HIS A 57 14.01 -1.15 -8.29
CA HIS A 57 13.34 -1.58 -9.52
C HIS A 57 11.86 -1.14 -9.58
N LEU A 58 11.40 -0.29 -8.65
CA LEU A 58 10.06 0.30 -8.73
C LEU A 58 9.95 1.13 -10.03
N PRO A 59 9.01 0.79 -10.94
CA PRO A 59 8.86 1.54 -12.19
C PRO A 59 8.45 3.00 -11.96
N HIS A 60 9.06 3.92 -12.71
CA HIS A 60 8.70 5.35 -12.66
C HIS A 60 7.25 5.63 -13.05
N SER A 61 6.61 4.74 -13.81
CA SER A 61 5.21 4.84 -14.22
C SER A 61 4.21 4.85 -13.05
N PHE A 62 4.62 4.40 -11.86
CA PHE A 62 3.81 4.54 -10.64
C PHE A 62 3.73 5.98 -10.14
N GLY A 63 4.56 6.91 -10.65
CA GLY A 63 4.57 8.31 -10.21
C GLY A 63 4.94 8.51 -8.73
N VAL A 64 5.51 7.48 -8.10
CA VAL A 64 5.96 7.48 -6.70
C VAL A 64 7.45 7.21 -6.69
N THR A 65 8.20 8.04 -5.97
CA THR A 65 9.65 7.84 -5.84
C THR A 65 9.97 6.69 -4.89
N VAL A 66 11.07 5.98 -5.14
CA VAL A 66 11.54 4.86 -4.29
C VAL A 66 11.63 5.25 -2.80
N PRO A 67 12.24 6.40 -2.41
CA PRO A 67 12.28 6.80 -1.00
C PRO A 67 10.89 7.02 -0.40
N THR A 68 9.93 7.54 -1.19
CA THR A 68 8.56 7.75 -0.74
C THR A 68 7.84 6.43 -0.49
N ALA A 69 7.89 5.50 -1.45
CA ALA A 69 7.29 4.18 -1.29
C ALA A 69 7.88 3.44 -0.07
N HIS A 70 9.21 3.46 0.07
CA HIS A 70 9.90 2.81 1.18
C HIS A 70 9.51 3.40 2.55
N ARG A 71 9.48 4.73 2.68
CA ARG A 71 9.05 5.39 3.94
C ARG A 71 7.63 5.02 4.33
N TRP A 72 6.71 4.98 3.36
CA TRP A 72 5.33 4.61 3.61
C TRP A 72 5.18 3.14 3.98
N PHE A 73 5.87 2.24 3.27
CA PHE A 73 5.93 0.83 3.65
C PHE A 73 6.41 0.65 5.09
N ALA A 74 7.50 1.33 5.46
CA ALA A 74 8.06 1.23 6.80
C ALA A 74 7.15 1.85 7.88
N ARG A 75 6.41 2.92 7.56
CA ARG A 75 5.40 3.53 8.43
C ARG A 75 4.20 2.60 8.64
N TRP A 76 3.67 2.05 7.55
CA TRP A 76 2.51 1.15 7.58
C TRP A 76 2.81 -0.18 8.26
N SER A 77 4.00 -0.72 8.05
CA SER A 77 4.43 -1.96 8.71
C SER A 77 4.55 -1.76 10.23
N ARG A 78 5.09 -0.62 10.68
CA ARG A 78 5.12 -0.27 12.12
C ARG A 78 3.73 -0.02 12.72
N ALA A 79 2.77 0.41 11.91
CA ALA A 79 1.38 0.62 12.31
C ALA A 79 0.51 -0.64 12.15
N GLU A 80 1.11 -1.80 11.89
CA GLU A 80 0.43 -3.08 11.65
C GLU A 80 -0.64 -3.05 10.55
N LEU A 81 -0.52 -2.14 9.57
CA LEU A 81 -1.53 -1.94 8.52
C LEU A 81 -1.87 -3.25 7.82
N TRP A 82 -0.86 -4.06 7.47
CA TRP A 82 -1.04 -5.29 6.71
C TRP A 82 -1.84 -6.35 7.49
N ARG A 83 -1.64 -6.43 8.81
CA ARG A 83 -2.40 -7.32 9.69
C ARG A 83 -3.85 -6.84 9.78
N ASN A 84 -4.04 -5.55 10.09
CA ASN A 84 -5.36 -4.94 10.23
C ASN A 84 -6.18 -5.02 8.92
N LEU A 85 -5.52 -4.86 7.77
CA LEU A 85 -6.17 -4.97 6.46
C LEU A 85 -6.67 -6.38 6.17
N HIS A 86 -5.90 -7.41 6.53
CA HIS A 86 -6.32 -8.79 6.39
C HIS A 86 -7.51 -9.13 7.31
N GLU A 87 -7.46 -8.69 8.57
CA GLU A 87 -8.56 -8.87 9.52
C GLU A 87 -9.84 -8.15 9.05
N ALA A 88 -9.71 -6.91 8.57
CA ALA A 88 -10.85 -6.11 8.10
C ALA A 88 -11.50 -6.65 6.81
N THR A 89 -10.80 -7.50 6.06
CA THR A 89 -11.32 -8.09 4.81
C THR A 89 -11.81 -9.53 4.99
N ALA A 90 -11.80 -10.07 6.21
CA ALA A 90 -12.14 -11.47 6.49
C ALA A 90 -13.55 -11.91 6.03
N SER A 91 -14.49 -10.98 5.93
CA SER A 91 -15.87 -11.24 5.47
C SER A 91 -16.00 -11.43 3.96
N ASP A 92 -15.02 -10.98 3.17
CA ASP A 92 -14.97 -11.14 1.71
C ASP A 92 -13.87 -12.15 1.35
N PRO A 93 -14.20 -13.37 0.88
CA PRO A 93 -13.20 -14.39 0.59
C PRO A 93 -12.15 -13.99 -0.45
N ALA A 94 -12.53 -13.20 -1.46
CA ALA A 94 -11.62 -12.79 -2.51
C ALA A 94 -10.63 -11.74 -2.00
N LEU A 95 -11.12 -10.76 -1.22
CA LEU A 95 -10.25 -9.77 -0.58
C LEU A 95 -9.40 -10.41 0.51
N ALA A 96 -9.95 -11.31 1.33
CA ALA A 96 -9.23 -11.99 2.41
C ALA A 96 -8.02 -12.77 1.90
N GLU A 97 -8.18 -13.50 0.77
CA GLU A 97 -7.08 -14.23 0.17
C GLU A 97 -6.00 -13.27 -0.38
N TRP A 98 -6.41 -12.19 -1.05
CA TRP A 98 -5.45 -11.22 -1.58
C TRP A 98 -4.70 -10.46 -0.49
N THR A 99 -5.39 -10.03 0.58
CA THR A 99 -4.78 -9.33 1.71
C THR A 99 -3.88 -10.25 2.53
N ARG A 100 -4.20 -11.55 2.60
CA ARG A 100 -3.30 -12.57 3.16
C ARG A 100 -1.98 -12.61 2.40
N VAL A 101 -2.02 -12.68 1.07
CA VAL A 101 -0.82 -12.67 0.23
C VAL A 101 0.00 -11.40 0.44
N ILE A 102 -0.64 -10.23 0.46
CA ILE A 102 0.02 -8.95 0.74
C ILE A 102 0.71 -8.98 2.10
N ARG A 103 0.00 -9.39 3.15
CA ARG A 103 0.54 -9.48 4.53
C ARG A 103 1.74 -10.41 4.59
N ASP A 104 1.62 -11.61 4.04
CA ASP A 104 2.67 -12.63 4.09
C ASP A 104 3.92 -12.17 3.30
N CYS A 105 3.72 -11.46 2.18
CA CYS A 105 4.81 -10.89 1.39
C CYS A 105 5.45 -9.66 2.08
N ALA A 106 4.66 -8.81 2.73
CA ALA A 106 5.15 -7.68 3.52
C ALA A 106 5.98 -8.16 4.71
N ALA A 107 5.55 -9.23 5.39
CA ALA A 107 6.27 -9.82 6.52
C ALA A 107 7.67 -10.35 6.13
N ARG A 108 7.87 -10.83 4.89
CA ARG A 108 9.20 -11.26 4.41
C ARG A 108 10.19 -10.11 4.22
N ARG A 109 9.71 -8.87 4.22
CA ARG A 109 10.51 -7.66 3.97
C ARG A 109 10.75 -6.85 5.25
N HIS A 110 10.57 -7.45 6.44
CA HIS A 110 10.94 -6.79 7.69
C HIS A 110 12.41 -6.39 7.64
N TYR A 111 12.64 -5.07 7.67
CA TYR A 111 13.95 -4.49 7.89
C TYR A 111 14.10 -4.33 9.40
N ASP A 112 14.99 -5.14 10.00
CA ASP A 112 15.58 -4.88 11.31
C ASP A 112 16.31 -3.52 11.32
#